data_AF-A0A971GI96-F1
#
_entry.id   AF-A0A971GI96-F1
#
_cell.length_a   1.000
_cell.length_b   1.000
_cell.length_c   1.000
_cell.angle_alpha   90.00
_cell.angle_beta   90.00
_cell.angle_gamma   90.00
#
_symmetry.space_group_name_H-M   'P 1'
#
loop_
_entity.id
_entity.type
_entity.pdbx_description
1 polymer ?
#
loop_
_entity_poly.entity_id
_entity_poly.type
_entity_poly.pdbx_seq_one_letter_code
_entity_poly.pdbx_strand_id
1 'polypeptide(L)'
;MNIFLFILTNNLIPIFTLIILGIFLGKKFSLDVGTLSKINLYAFVPLFIFVSIYTTEFRSDMIIAAAVVIVIMLINRLLGFLIGRTRKYDQSLTNAFTNSIMFYNSGNFGIPLITMVFSSKLFQVNGETPYLDYALTIQIIVLIIQNTTTNTIGVFNANRAGGSIKEALKKTLNMPSIYFVVLAFVLKLIPYNLEQLPVWS
;
A
#
# COMPACT_ATOMS: atom_id res chain seq x y z
N MET A 1 26.20 -9.77 -4.33
CA MET A 1 26.37 -8.30 -4.49
C MET A 1 25.64 -7.73 -5.70
N ASN A 2 25.62 -8.42 -6.85
CA ASN A 2 25.07 -7.87 -8.11
C ASN A 2 23.57 -7.54 -8.09
N ILE A 3 22.74 -8.35 -7.42
CA ILE A 3 21.28 -8.13 -7.35
C ILE A 3 20.97 -6.86 -6.55
N PHE A 4 21.65 -6.63 -5.43
CA PHE A 4 21.45 -5.44 -4.62
C PHE A 4 21.79 -4.16 -5.39
N LEU A 5 22.96 -4.12 -6.03
CA LEU A 5 23.36 -2.98 -6.87
C LEU A 5 22.41 -2.79 -8.04
N PHE A 6 21.96 -3.88 -8.67
CA PHE A 6 20.99 -3.83 -9.76
C PHE A 6 19.67 -3.20 -9.33
N ILE A 7 19.10 -3.63 -8.20
CA ILE A 7 17.87 -3.06 -7.64
C ILE A 7 18.07 -1.57 -7.34
N LEU A 8 19.22 -1.20 -6.78
CA LEU A 8 19.51 0.18 -6.42
C LEU A 8 19.60 1.09 -7.64
N THR A 9 20.31 0.68 -8.69
CA THR A 9 20.48 1.53 -9.89
C THR A 9 19.33 1.45 -10.87
N ASN A 10 18.76 0.27 -11.12
CA ASN A 10 17.76 0.08 -12.18
C ASN A 10 16.33 0.25 -11.69
N ASN A 11 16.08 0.14 -10.38
CA ASN A 11 14.71 0.21 -9.84
C ASN A 11 14.53 1.43 -8.93
N LEU A 12 15.46 1.70 -8.02
CA LEU A 12 15.33 2.83 -7.09
C LEU A 12 15.59 4.18 -7.76
N ILE A 13 16.64 4.31 -8.60
CA ILE A 13 16.94 5.58 -9.27
C ILE A 13 15.75 6.10 -10.07
N PRO A 14 15.07 5.32 -10.93
CA PRO A 14 13.88 5.79 -11.65
C PRO A 14 12.77 6.31 -10.72
N ILE A 15 12.53 5.62 -9.60
CA ILE A 15 11.53 6.07 -8.61
C ILE A 15 11.95 7.41 -7.99
N PHE A 16 13.22 7.58 -7.63
CA PHE A 16 13.73 8.86 -7.13
C PHE A 16 13.68 9.96 -8.19
N THR A 17 13.90 9.65 -9.46
CA THR A 17 13.74 10.61 -10.56
C THR A 17 12.30 11.12 -10.64
N LEU A 18 11.30 10.24 -10.52
CA LEU A 18 9.88 10.65 -10.47
C LEU A 18 9.57 11.54 -9.27
N ILE A 19 10.14 11.23 -8.09
CA ILE A 19 9.99 12.06 -6.89
C ILE A 19 10.57 13.45 -7.13
N ILE A 20 11.78 13.53 -7.69
CA ILE A 20 12.45 14.81 -8.00
C ILE A 20 11.64 15.63 -9.00
N LEU A 21 11.13 15.00 -10.05
CA LEU A 21 10.22 15.65 -11.02
C LEU A 21 8.97 16.19 -10.33
N GLY A 22 8.35 15.41 -9.45
CA GLY A 22 7.21 15.84 -8.64
C GLY A 22 7.52 17.08 -7.80
N ILE A 23 8.73 17.16 -7.21
CA ILE A 23 9.17 18.35 -6.47
C ILE A 23 9.29 19.57 -7.40
N PHE A 24 9.88 19.41 -8.58
CA PHE A 24 9.97 20.50 -9.55
C PHE A 24 8.60 20.97 -10.03
N LEU A 25 7.68 20.05 -10.32
CA LEU A 25 6.31 20.37 -10.70
C LEU A 25 5.56 21.09 -9.57
N GLY A 26 5.70 20.61 -8.33
CA GLY A 26 5.10 21.24 -7.15
C GLY A 26 5.57 22.68 -6.98
N LYS A 27 6.88 22.94 -7.16
CA LYS A 27 7.45 24.30 -7.10
C LYS A 27 7.02 25.18 -8.28
N LYS A 28 6.93 24.63 -9.49
CA LYS A 28 6.60 25.39 -10.70
C LYS A 28 5.12 25.76 -10.79
N PHE A 29 4.23 24.86 -10.38
CA PHE A 29 2.78 25.00 -10.55
C PHE A 29 2.03 25.31 -9.24
N SER A 30 2.73 25.47 -8.12
CA SER A 30 2.12 25.72 -6.79
C SER A 30 1.02 24.71 -6.46
N LEU A 31 1.29 23.43 -6.69
CA LEU A 31 0.30 22.37 -6.53
C LEU A 31 -0.15 22.26 -5.06
N ASP A 32 -1.46 22.29 -4.83
CA ASP A 32 -2.03 22.07 -3.51
C ASP A 32 -1.94 20.57 -3.14
N VAL A 33 -0.96 20.25 -2.30
CA VAL A 33 -0.69 18.88 -1.84
C VAL A 33 -1.88 18.30 -1.09
N GLY A 34 -2.67 19.13 -0.41
CA GLY A 34 -3.87 18.70 0.31
C GLY A 34 -4.94 18.16 -0.62
N THR A 35 -5.17 18.81 -1.75
CA THR A 35 -6.14 18.44 -2.79
C THR A 35 -5.71 17.16 -3.48
N LEU A 36 -4.43 17.07 -3.87
CA LEU A 36 -3.86 15.83 -4.44
C LEU A 36 -3.99 14.66 -3.45
N SER A 37 -3.71 14.89 -2.17
CA SER A 37 -3.83 13.86 -1.13
C SER A 37 -5.28 13.43 -0.93
N LYS A 38 -6.25 14.35 -0.96
CA LYS A 38 -7.69 14.02 -0.87
C LYS A 38 -8.14 13.18 -2.06
N ILE A 39 -7.80 13.59 -3.29
CA ILE A 39 -8.13 12.81 -4.49
C ILE A 39 -7.51 11.41 -4.40
N ASN A 40 -6.26 11.32 -3.97
CA ASN A 40 -5.58 10.05 -3.82
C ASN A 40 -6.27 9.15 -2.77
N LEU A 41 -6.56 9.66 -1.57
CA LEU A 41 -7.14 8.87 -0.48
C LEU A 41 -8.63 8.52 -0.68
N TYR A 42 -9.40 9.40 -1.32
CA TYR A 42 -10.85 9.23 -1.46
C TYR A 42 -11.29 8.64 -2.81
N ALA A 43 -10.46 8.75 -3.85
CA ALA A 43 -10.78 8.23 -5.18
C ALA A 43 -9.76 7.17 -5.64
N PHE A 44 -8.49 7.54 -5.83
CA PHE A 44 -7.52 6.64 -6.48
C PHE A 44 -7.21 5.39 -5.66
N VAL A 45 -6.92 5.52 -4.36
CA VAL A 45 -6.62 4.37 -3.49
C VAL A 45 -7.81 3.41 -3.38
N PRO A 46 -9.06 3.86 -3.08
CA PRO A 46 -10.22 2.98 -3.06
C PRO A 46 -10.48 2.27 -4.40
N LEU A 47 -10.43 3.00 -5.51
CA LEU A 47 -10.61 2.44 -6.85
C LEU A 47 -9.52 1.42 -7.17
N PHE A 48 -8.26 1.74 -6.87
CA PHE A 48 -7.14 0.84 -7.07
C PHE A 48 -7.29 -0.45 -6.28
N ILE A 49 -7.67 -0.37 -4.99
CA ILE A 49 -7.94 -1.53 -4.14
C ILE A 49 -9.07 -2.38 -4.74
N PHE A 50 -10.14 -1.75 -5.20
CA PHE A 50 -11.27 -2.43 -5.81
C PHE A 50 -10.88 -3.19 -7.07
N VAL A 51 -10.23 -2.51 -8.03
CA VAL A 51 -9.70 -3.13 -9.27
C VAL A 51 -8.80 -4.30 -8.91
N SER A 52 -7.87 -4.08 -7.98
CA SER A 52 -6.91 -5.10 -7.57
C SER A 52 -7.57 -6.33 -6.96
N ILE A 53 -8.55 -6.18 -6.05
CA ILE A 53 -9.27 -7.32 -5.47
C ILE A 53 -10.11 -8.03 -6.53
N TYR A 54 -10.76 -7.28 -7.41
CA TYR A 54 -11.68 -7.82 -8.40
C TYR A 54 -10.93 -8.70 -9.42
N THR A 55 -9.85 -8.19 -10.01
CA THR A 55 -9.09 -8.88 -11.07
C THR A 55 -8.13 -9.95 -10.55
N THR A 56 -7.70 -9.89 -9.28
CA THR A 56 -6.74 -10.85 -8.73
C THR A 56 -7.38 -12.22 -8.48
N GLU A 57 -6.93 -13.27 -9.15
CA GLU A 57 -7.42 -14.64 -8.88
C GLU A 57 -6.93 -15.15 -7.52
N PHE A 58 -7.82 -15.31 -6.53
CA PHE A 58 -7.41 -15.76 -5.19
C PHE A 58 -6.91 -17.21 -5.19
N ARG A 59 -5.63 -17.39 -4.90
CA ARG A 59 -4.93 -18.67 -4.78
C ARG A 59 -4.54 -18.93 -3.32
N SER A 60 -4.28 -20.19 -2.98
CA SER A 60 -3.96 -20.60 -1.60
C SER A 60 -2.64 -20.00 -1.08
N ASP A 61 -1.68 -19.75 -1.97
CA ASP A 61 -0.42 -19.04 -1.69
C ASP A 61 -0.62 -17.60 -1.16
N MET A 62 -1.73 -16.96 -1.50
CA MET A 62 -2.08 -15.62 -1.01
C MET A 62 -2.41 -15.58 0.47
N ILE A 63 -2.96 -16.67 1.01
CA ILE A 63 -3.23 -16.78 2.45
C ILE A 63 -1.92 -16.76 3.23
N ILE A 64 -0.89 -17.45 2.69
CA ILE A 64 0.45 -17.45 3.26
C ILE A 64 1.05 -16.05 3.20
N ALA A 65 0.96 -15.37 2.05
CA ALA A 65 1.43 -13.99 1.92
C ALA A 65 0.75 -13.04 2.89
N ALA A 66 -0.58 -13.16 3.06
CA ALA A 66 -1.35 -12.38 4.02
C ALA A 66 -0.87 -12.61 5.46
N ALA A 67 -0.68 -13.88 5.85
CA ALA A 67 -0.16 -14.23 7.17
C ALA A 67 1.24 -13.65 7.41
N VAL A 68 2.14 -13.76 6.43
CA VAL A 68 3.51 -13.21 6.51
C VAL A 68 3.48 -11.70 6.71
N VAL A 69 2.66 -10.98 5.94
CA VAL A 69 2.53 -9.52 6.07
C VAL A 69 2.03 -9.13 7.46
N ILE A 70 1.01 -9.82 7.98
CA ILE A 70 0.47 -9.57 9.32
C ILE A 70 1.56 -9.80 10.38
N VAL A 71 2.31 -10.90 10.27
CA VAL A 71 3.42 -11.20 11.20
C VAL A 71 4.49 -10.11 11.15
N ILE A 72 4.92 -9.69 9.96
CA ILE A 72 5.91 -8.61 9.81
C ILE A 72 5.38 -7.31 10.43
N MET A 73 4.11 -6.98 10.23
CA MET A 73 3.50 -5.79 10.82
C MET A 73 3.46 -5.86 12.35
N LEU A 74 3.15 -7.02 12.92
CA LEU A 74 3.18 -7.23 14.38
C LEU A 74 4.59 -7.11 14.95
N ILE A 75 5.59 -7.67 14.25
CA ILE A 75 7.01 -7.53 14.62
C ILE A 75 7.42 -6.06 14.57
N ASN A 76 7.12 -5.35 13.48
CA ASN A 76 7.41 -3.92 13.37
C ASN A 76 6.71 -3.12 14.46
N ARG A 77 5.44 -3.44 14.78
CA ARG A 77 4.73 -2.80 15.89
C ARG A 77 5.45 -2.96 17.22
N LEU A 78 5.87 -4.20 17.52
CA LEU A 78 6.59 -4.52 18.75
C LEU A 78 7.93 -3.78 18.81
N LEU A 79 8.70 -3.80 17.72
CA LEU A 79 9.97 -3.09 17.62
C LEU A 79 9.80 -1.57 17.81
N GLY A 80 8.80 -0.98 17.16
CA GLY A 80 8.50 0.45 17.29
C GLY A 80 8.17 0.86 18.72
N PHE A 81 7.34 0.05 19.38
CA PHE A 81 6.99 0.26 20.77
C PHE A 81 8.21 0.11 21.71
N LEU A 82 9.02 -0.93 21.53
CA LEU A 82 10.23 -1.17 22.31
C LEU A 82 11.25 -0.03 22.13
N ILE A 83 11.45 0.42 20.89
CA ILE A 83 12.34 1.55 20.58
C ILE A 83 11.79 2.84 21.20
N GLY A 84 10.50 3.12 21.05
CA GLY A 84 9.87 4.29 21.68
C GLY A 84 10.03 4.30 23.20
N ARG A 85 9.86 3.14 23.84
CA ARG A 85 10.04 3.01 25.29
C ARG A 85 11.50 3.17 25.74
N THR A 86 12.44 2.53 25.04
CA THR A 86 13.88 2.64 25.36
C THR A 86 14.43 4.04 25.12
N ARG A 87 13.90 4.74 24.12
CA ARG A 87 14.24 6.15 23.82
C ARG A 87 13.42 7.17 24.63
N LYS A 88 12.50 6.71 25.48
CA LYS A 88 11.62 7.54 26.34
C LYS A 88 10.80 8.57 25.54
N TYR A 89 10.34 8.18 24.35
CA TYR A 89 9.41 9.02 23.58
C TYR A 89 8.10 9.17 24.34
N ASP A 90 7.44 10.32 24.18
CA ASP A 90 6.06 10.46 24.63
C ASP A 90 5.12 9.52 23.84
N GLN A 91 3.89 9.40 24.29
CA GLN A 91 2.93 8.47 23.69
C GLN A 91 2.60 8.84 22.23
N SER A 92 2.56 10.13 21.90
CA SER A 92 2.26 10.61 20.56
C SER A 92 3.38 10.24 19.59
N LEU A 93 4.63 10.55 19.96
CA LEU A 93 5.81 10.23 19.18
C LEU A 93 6.04 8.72 19.07
N THR A 94 5.81 7.96 20.15
CA THR A 94 5.87 6.48 20.09
C THR A 94 4.88 5.92 19.08
N ASN A 95 3.63 6.41 19.08
CA ASN A 95 2.60 5.97 18.14
C ASN A 95 2.94 6.38 16.69
N ALA A 96 3.43 7.61 16.48
CA ALA A 96 3.84 8.10 15.18
C ALA A 96 5.01 7.27 14.62
N PHE A 97 6.03 7.01 15.43
CA PHE A 97 7.19 6.20 15.07
C PHE A 97 6.80 4.74 14.77
N THR A 98 5.94 4.16 15.61
CA THR A 98 5.44 2.79 15.40
C THR A 98 4.65 2.70 14.09
N ASN A 99 3.79 3.68 13.81
CA ASN A 99 3.06 3.74 12.54
C ASN A 99 4.02 3.88 11.34
N SER A 100 5.08 4.69 11.43
CA SER A 100 6.00 4.91 10.29
C SER A 100 6.80 3.66 9.88
N ILE A 101 7.04 2.73 10.80
CA ILE A 101 7.74 1.47 10.50
C ILE A 101 6.77 0.32 10.17
N MET A 102 5.53 0.36 10.68
CA MET A 102 4.51 -0.62 10.34
C MET A 102 3.98 -0.40 8.92
N PHE A 103 3.77 0.86 8.56
CA PHE A 103 3.12 1.26 7.33
C PHE A 103 4.12 1.92 6.40
N TYR A 104 4.45 1.24 5.31
CA TYR A 104 5.26 1.78 4.23
C TYR A 104 4.39 2.03 3.00
N ASN A 105 4.91 2.76 2.01
CA ASN A 105 4.17 3.09 0.80
C ASN A 105 4.05 1.88 -0.15
N SER A 106 3.30 0.86 0.27
CA SER A 106 3.13 -0.39 -0.46
C SER A 106 2.48 -0.22 -1.83
N GLY A 107 1.71 0.85 -2.04
CA GLY A 107 1.10 1.17 -3.34
C GLY A 107 2.07 1.90 -4.25
N ASN A 108 2.32 3.17 -3.95
CA ASN A 108 3.04 4.07 -4.86
C ASN A 108 4.53 3.73 -4.96
N PHE A 109 5.10 2.98 -4.00
CA PHE A 109 6.47 2.51 -4.06
C PHE A 109 6.58 1.01 -4.30
N GLY A 110 5.78 0.21 -3.59
CA GLY A 110 5.84 -1.26 -3.67
C GLY A 110 5.51 -1.82 -5.05
N ILE A 111 4.44 -1.32 -5.70
CA ILE A 111 4.02 -1.80 -7.02
C ILE A 111 5.05 -1.48 -8.10
N PRO A 112 5.52 -0.21 -8.26
CA PRO A 112 6.56 0.09 -9.25
C PRO A 112 7.84 -0.70 -9.01
N LEU A 113 8.26 -0.85 -7.75
CA LEU A 113 9.47 -1.59 -7.42
C LEU A 113 9.35 -3.07 -7.82
N ILE A 114 8.27 -3.75 -7.46
CA ILE A 114 8.05 -5.16 -7.84
C ILE A 114 7.94 -5.31 -9.35
N THR A 115 7.23 -4.39 -10.02
CA THR A 115 7.14 -4.39 -11.48
C THR A 115 8.53 -4.33 -12.10
N MET A 116 9.36 -3.37 -11.70
CA MET A 116 10.71 -3.19 -12.23
C MET A 116 11.64 -4.38 -11.93
N VAL A 117 11.54 -4.97 -10.73
CA VAL A 117 12.32 -6.17 -10.38
C VAL A 117 11.93 -7.33 -11.29
N PHE A 118 10.65 -7.70 -11.33
CA PHE A 118 10.20 -8.93 -11.98
C PHE A 118 10.03 -8.79 -13.50
N SER A 119 10.00 -7.57 -14.04
CA SER A 119 10.10 -7.30 -15.48
C SER A 119 11.54 -7.21 -15.98
N SER A 120 12.53 -7.20 -15.07
CA SER A 120 13.93 -7.04 -15.47
C SER A 120 14.50 -8.28 -16.17
N LYS A 121 15.55 -8.08 -16.97
CA LYS A 121 16.25 -9.16 -17.70
C LYS A 121 16.69 -10.33 -16.80
N LEU A 122 16.88 -10.10 -15.51
CA LEU A 122 17.30 -11.12 -14.55
C LEU A 122 16.20 -12.15 -14.27
N PHE A 123 14.94 -11.73 -14.33
CA PHE A 123 13.76 -12.56 -14.06
C PHE A 123 12.98 -12.92 -15.33
N GLN A 124 13.45 -12.46 -16.49
CA GLN A 124 12.91 -12.85 -17.78
C GLN A 124 13.40 -14.25 -18.17
N VAL A 125 12.48 -15.07 -18.66
CA VAL A 125 12.78 -16.42 -19.18
C VAL A 125 12.28 -16.46 -20.61
N ASN A 126 13.16 -16.73 -21.57
CA ASN A 126 12.84 -16.76 -23.01
C ASN A 126 12.18 -15.46 -23.54
N GLY A 127 12.49 -14.31 -22.94
CA GLY A 127 11.91 -13.01 -23.32
C GLY A 127 10.55 -12.71 -22.70
N GLU A 128 10.00 -13.65 -21.92
CA GLU A 128 8.74 -13.47 -21.18
C GLU A 128 9.00 -13.14 -19.70
N THR A 129 7.96 -12.68 -18.99
CA THR A 129 8.03 -12.27 -17.57
C THR A 129 7.18 -13.19 -16.69
N PRO A 130 7.51 -14.49 -16.59
CA PRO A 130 6.62 -15.49 -15.99
C PRO A 130 6.31 -15.28 -14.50
N TYR A 131 7.12 -14.49 -13.80
CA TYR A 131 6.97 -14.22 -12.36
C TYR A 131 6.27 -12.89 -12.05
N LEU A 132 6.06 -12.03 -13.05
CA LEU A 132 5.57 -10.67 -12.83
C LEU A 132 4.15 -10.68 -12.28
N ASP A 133 3.24 -11.40 -12.91
CA ASP A 133 1.83 -11.46 -12.50
C ASP A 133 1.68 -12.04 -11.09
N TYR A 134 2.46 -13.08 -10.78
CA TYR A 134 2.51 -13.67 -9.45
C TYR A 134 3.02 -12.66 -8.41
N ALA A 135 4.11 -11.96 -8.68
CA ALA A 135 4.66 -10.98 -7.75
C ALA A 135 3.74 -9.77 -7.54
N LEU A 136 3.11 -9.27 -8.60
CA LEU A 136 2.12 -8.20 -8.53
C LEU A 136 0.90 -8.60 -7.70
N THR A 137 0.43 -9.82 -7.90
CA THR A 137 -0.67 -10.40 -7.13
C THR A 137 -0.36 -10.45 -5.64
N ILE A 138 0.84 -10.91 -5.26
CA ILE A 138 1.28 -10.91 -3.86
C ILE A 138 1.35 -9.47 -3.32
N GLN A 139 1.88 -8.53 -4.11
CA GLN A 139 1.96 -7.12 -3.71
C GLN A 139 0.58 -6.47 -3.53
N ILE A 140 -0.41 -6.86 -4.33
CA ILE A 140 -1.80 -6.43 -4.18
C ILE A 140 -2.36 -6.89 -2.83
N ILE A 141 -2.10 -8.12 -2.40
CA ILE A 141 -2.52 -8.62 -1.08
C ILE A 141 -1.85 -7.80 0.04
N VAL A 142 -0.54 -7.56 -0.08
CA VAL A 142 0.21 -6.70 0.85
C VAL A 142 -0.44 -5.32 0.91
N LEU A 143 -0.78 -4.74 -0.24
CA LEU A 143 -1.41 -3.43 -0.35
C LEU A 143 -2.78 -3.38 0.33
N ILE A 144 -3.62 -4.40 0.10
CA ILE A 144 -4.96 -4.49 0.70
C ILE A 144 -4.84 -4.52 2.21
N ILE A 145 -3.94 -5.35 2.76
CA ILE A 145 -3.70 -5.46 4.20
C ILE A 145 -3.12 -4.15 4.76
N GLN A 146 -2.09 -3.60 4.11
CA GLN A 146 -1.46 -2.34 4.49
C GLN A 146 -2.47 -1.19 4.50
N ASN A 147 -3.23 -0.97 3.44
CA ASN A 147 -4.20 0.13 3.37
C ASN A 147 -5.36 -0.07 4.34
N THR A 148 -5.91 -1.29 4.42
CA THR A 148 -7.00 -1.57 5.36
C THR A 148 -6.53 -1.33 6.80
N THR A 149 -5.34 -1.78 7.16
CA THR A 149 -4.79 -1.60 8.50
C THR A 149 -4.37 -0.15 8.76
N THR A 150 -3.82 0.55 7.77
CA THR A 150 -3.43 1.97 7.88
C THR A 150 -4.68 2.83 8.08
N ASN A 151 -5.72 2.62 7.26
CA ASN A 151 -6.98 3.37 7.33
C ASN A 151 -7.82 3.02 8.56
N THR A 152 -7.54 1.88 9.21
CA THR A 152 -8.15 1.51 10.49
C THR A 152 -7.25 1.82 11.68
N ILE A 153 -6.28 0.96 11.98
CA ILE A 153 -5.37 1.06 13.13
C ILE A 153 -4.47 2.29 13.03
N GLY A 154 -3.93 2.59 11.84
CA GLY A 154 -3.03 3.75 11.65
C GLY A 154 -3.74 5.07 11.93
N VAL A 155 -4.89 5.29 11.31
CA VAL A 155 -5.76 6.46 11.52
C VAL A 155 -6.29 6.50 12.95
N PHE A 156 -6.69 5.36 13.52
CA PHE A 156 -7.12 5.28 14.91
C PHE A 156 -6.02 5.71 15.88
N ASN A 157 -4.80 5.17 15.74
CA ASN A 157 -3.66 5.52 16.59
C ASN A 157 -3.24 6.99 16.43
N ALA A 158 -3.29 7.52 15.21
CA ALA A 158 -2.97 8.92 14.93
C ALA A 158 -4.00 9.88 15.53
N ASN A 159 -5.30 9.56 15.44
CA ASN A 159 -6.36 10.40 16.03
C ASN A 159 -6.45 10.26 17.56
N ARG A 160 -6.11 9.08 18.12
CA ARG A 160 -6.11 8.84 19.58
C ARG A 160 -5.09 9.71 20.32
N ALA A 161 -4.05 10.19 19.64
CA ALA A 161 -3.11 11.16 20.20
C ALA A 161 -3.74 12.54 20.50
N GLY A 162 -4.97 12.82 20.03
CA GLY A 162 -5.64 14.11 20.24
C GLY A 162 -7.17 14.09 20.39
N GLY A 163 -7.81 12.94 20.63
CA GLY A 163 -9.28 12.85 20.71
C GLY A 163 -9.84 11.56 21.30
N SER A 164 -11.17 11.45 21.39
CA SER A 164 -11.86 10.31 22.01
C SER A 164 -11.85 9.05 21.13
N ILE A 165 -11.89 7.87 21.75
CA ILE A 165 -11.95 6.56 21.05
C ILE A 165 -13.14 6.49 20.08
N LYS A 166 -14.27 7.11 20.45
CA LYS A 166 -15.50 7.15 19.63
C LYS A 166 -15.32 7.97 18.35
N GLU A 167 -14.63 9.11 18.43
CA GLU A 167 -14.34 9.96 17.26
C GLU A 167 -13.34 9.29 16.31
N ALA A 168 -12.33 8.63 16.86
CA ALA A 168 -11.37 7.87 16.08
C ALA A 168 -12.07 6.74 15.30
N LEU A 169 -12.97 5.98 15.94
CA LEU A 169 -13.74 4.91 15.29
C LEU A 169 -14.67 5.45 14.20
N LYS A 170 -15.39 6.55 14.47
CA LYS A 170 -16.28 7.20 13.49
C LYS A 170 -15.52 7.66 12.25
N LYS A 171 -14.34 8.27 12.42
CA LYS A 171 -13.51 8.70 11.29
C LYS A 171 -13.00 7.53 10.46
N THR A 172 -12.57 6.44 11.10
CA THR A 172 -12.13 5.23 10.41
C THR A 172 -13.23 4.62 9.55
N LEU A 173 -14.44 4.44 10.10
CA LEU A 173 -15.56 3.83 9.35
C LEU A 173 -16.03 4.68 8.17
N ASN A 174 -15.88 6.01 8.24
CA ASN A 174 -16.25 6.90 7.14
C ASN A 174 -15.24 6.89 5.97
N MET A 175 -14.13 6.14 6.05
CA MET A 175 -13.16 6.09 4.96
C MET A 175 -13.67 5.23 3.80
N PRO A 176 -13.65 5.73 2.54
CA PRO A 176 -14.20 5.01 1.39
C PRO A 176 -13.58 3.63 1.16
N SER A 177 -12.30 3.48 1.48
CA SER A 177 -11.50 2.28 1.20
C SER A 177 -12.12 1.00 1.78
N ILE A 178 -12.72 1.08 2.98
CA ILE A 178 -13.36 -0.08 3.64
C ILE A 178 -14.54 -0.59 2.80
N TYR A 179 -15.34 0.34 2.28
CA TYR A 179 -16.52 0.00 1.47
C TYR A 179 -16.11 -0.59 0.12
N PHE A 180 -15.05 -0.08 -0.50
CA PHE A 180 -14.54 -0.60 -1.78
C PHE A 180 -13.98 -2.02 -1.66
N VAL A 181 -13.35 -2.36 -0.54
CA VAL A 181 -12.93 -3.75 -0.24
C VAL A 181 -14.15 -4.68 -0.21
N VAL A 182 -15.17 -4.33 0.57
CA VAL A 182 -16.40 -5.15 0.67
C VAL A 182 -17.10 -5.25 -0.68
N LEU A 183 -17.22 -4.13 -1.40
CA LEU A 183 -17.84 -4.09 -2.73
C LEU A 183 -17.11 -4.99 -3.72
N ALA A 184 -15.77 -4.99 -3.72
CA ALA A 184 -14.99 -5.84 -4.61
C ALA A 184 -15.26 -7.33 -4.37
N PHE A 185 -15.30 -7.77 -3.11
CA PHE A 185 -15.63 -9.17 -2.78
C PHE A 185 -17.08 -9.52 -3.15
N VAL A 186 -18.05 -8.65 -2.86
CA VAL A 186 -19.45 -8.88 -3.21
C VAL A 186 -19.62 -9.02 -4.73
N LEU A 187 -19.06 -8.10 -5.51
CA LEU A 187 -19.17 -8.13 -6.96
C LEU A 187 -18.46 -9.32 -7.58
N LYS A 188 -17.39 -9.83 -6.95
CA LYS A 188 -16.70 -11.04 -7.40
C LYS A 188 -17.51 -12.33 -7.22
N LEU A 189 -18.49 -12.33 -6.30
CA LEU A 189 -19.42 -13.44 -6.11
C LEU A 189 -20.56 -13.45 -7.12
N ILE A 190 -20.75 -12.34 -7.86
CA ILE A 190 -21.78 -12.25 -8.89
C ILE A 190 -21.28 -12.98 -10.14
N PRO A 191 -22.11 -13.83 -10.79
CA PRO A 191 -21.73 -14.59 -11.98
C PRO A 191 -21.57 -13.74 -13.26
N TYR A 192 -21.39 -12.42 -13.14
CA TYR A 192 -21.22 -11.49 -14.24
C TYR A 192 -19.81 -10.91 -14.21
N ASN A 193 -19.07 -11.05 -15.31
CA ASN A 193 -17.72 -10.49 -15.43
C ASN A 193 -17.80 -8.98 -15.74
N LEU A 194 -17.50 -8.15 -14.74
CA LEU A 194 -17.49 -6.70 -14.88
C LEU A 194 -16.38 -6.19 -15.79
N GLU A 195 -15.32 -6.97 -16.03
CA GLU A 195 -14.23 -6.60 -16.96
C GLU A 195 -14.74 -6.43 -18.40
N GLN A 196 -15.93 -6.94 -18.72
CA GLN A 196 -16.59 -6.74 -20.02
C GLN A 196 -17.20 -5.34 -20.19
N LEU A 197 -17.29 -4.55 -19.12
CA LEU A 197 -17.82 -3.19 -19.20
C LEU A 197 -16.78 -2.23 -19.81
N PRO A 198 -17.18 -1.21 -20.57
CA PRO A 198 -16.27 -0.26 -21.24
C PRO A 198 -15.35 0.53 -20.32
N VAL A 199 -15.61 0.51 -19.01
CA VAL A 199 -14.80 1.21 -18.00
C VAL A 199 -13.54 0.43 -17.61
N TRP A 200 -13.41 -0.84 -18.03
CA TRP A 200 -12.26 -1.70 -17.75
C TRP A 200 -11.35 -1.92 -18.96
N SER A 201 -11.80 -1.55 -20.16
CA SER A 201 -11.09 -1.68 -21.43
C SER A 201 -10.14 -0.53 -21.72
#